data_AF-A0A7S3FQZ0-F1
#
_entry.id   AF-A0A7S3FQZ0-F1
#
_cell.length_a   1.000
_cell.length_b   1.000
_cell.length_c   1.000
_cell.angle_alpha   90.00
_cell.angle_beta   90.00
_cell.angle_gamma   90.00
#
_symmetry.space_group_name_H-M   'P 1'
#
loop_
_entity.id
_entity.type
_entity.pdbx_description
1 polymer ?
#
loop_
_entity_poly.entity_id
_entity_poly.type
_entity_poly.pdbx_seq_one_letter_code
_entity_poly.pdbx_strand_id
1 'polypeptide(L)'
;FGSFEKETASRGLTLLDLMKKGLMEPGQEVLRVEYRGHVFLGDLTPSGSICYEGELFETPTSWSKYVKRSVVPGYKGDNGWRSVFYVAEDGKKTTLEHLRKTHALKMSGFGSFEKETASRGLTLLDLMKKGLMEPGQEVLRVEYRGHVFLGDLTPSGSICYEGELFETPTSWSKYVKRSVVPGYKGDNGWRSVFYVAEDGKKTTLEHLRKTHALKMSG
;
A
#
# COMPACT_ATOMS: atom_id res chain seq x y z
N PHE A 1 -24.18 -20.84 34.23
CA PHE A 1 -24.06 -20.67 32.77
C PHE A 1 -24.80 -19.41 32.39
N GLY A 2 -24.08 -18.40 31.92
CA GLY A 2 -24.64 -17.09 31.62
C GLY A 2 -23.52 -16.21 31.07
N SER A 3 -23.07 -16.58 29.87
CA SER A 3 -22.04 -15.85 29.13
C SER A 3 -22.50 -14.42 28.91
N PHE A 4 -21.79 -13.48 29.50
CA PHE A 4 -21.88 -12.06 29.16
C PHE A 4 -21.31 -11.87 27.75
N GLU A 5 -22.15 -12.02 26.73
CA GLU A 5 -21.87 -11.44 25.41
C GLU A 5 -21.98 -9.92 25.55
N LYS A 6 -20.85 -9.28 25.85
CA LYS A 6 -20.71 -7.83 25.71
C LYS A 6 -20.67 -7.48 24.23
N GLU A 7 -21.85 -7.22 23.70
CA GLU A 7 -22.20 -6.07 22.87
C GLU A 7 -20.97 -5.30 22.34
N THR A 8 -20.59 -5.63 21.10
CA THR A 8 -19.47 -5.02 20.37
C THR A 8 -19.80 -3.57 19.98
N ALA A 9 -19.60 -2.66 20.92
CA ALA A 9 -19.59 -1.23 20.66
C ALA A 9 -18.39 -0.88 19.76
N SER A 10 -18.63 -0.51 18.49
CA SER A 10 -17.82 0.42 17.69
C SER A 10 -16.28 0.34 17.86
N ARG A 11 -15.68 -0.86 17.84
CA ARG A 11 -14.22 -1.00 17.96
C ARG A 11 -13.58 -0.80 16.59
N GLY A 12 -12.61 0.12 16.51
CA GLY A 12 -11.82 0.32 15.30
C GLY A 12 -11.08 -0.96 14.88
N LEU A 13 -10.74 -1.08 13.59
CA LEU A 13 -10.12 -2.27 13.02
C LEU A 13 -8.88 -2.74 13.80
N THR A 14 -8.82 -4.03 14.14
CA THR A 14 -7.71 -4.68 14.86
C THR A 14 -6.86 -5.57 13.96
N LEU A 15 -5.70 -6.04 14.44
CA LEU A 15 -4.89 -7.05 13.75
C LEU A 15 -5.65 -8.37 13.61
N LEU A 16 -6.40 -8.76 14.65
CA LEU A 16 -7.25 -9.96 14.61
C LEU A 16 -8.30 -9.89 13.49
N ASP A 17 -8.86 -8.70 13.23
CA ASP A 17 -9.82 -8.53 12.12
C ASP A 17 -9.16 -8.74 10.75
N LEU A 18 -7.91 -8.30 10.59
CA LEU A 18 -7.14 -8.54 9.36
C LEU A 18 -6.82 -10.03 9.19
N MET A 19 -6.47 -10.73 10.28
CA MET A 19 -6.21 -12.17 10.27
C MET A 19 -7.47 -12.98 9.94
N LYS A 20 -8.61 -12.67 10.57
CA LYS A 20 -9.92 -13.30 10.27
C LYS A 20 -10.34 -13.16 8.81
N LYS A 21 -9.71 -12.26 8.06
CA LYS A 21 -10.00 -11.95 6.65
C LYS A 21 -8.92 -12.49 5.71
N GLY A 22 -7.98 -13.27 6.23
CA GLY A 22 -6.90 -13.91 5.47
C GLY A 22 -5.95 -12.91 4.83
N LEU A 23 -5.78 -11.72 5.44
CA LEU A 23 -4.84 -10.71 4.93
C LEU A 23 -3.45 -10.84 5.56
N MET A 24 -3.35 -11.58 6.66
CA MET A 24 -2.13 -11.85 7.40
C MET A 24 -2.33 -13.08 8.27
N GLU A 25 -1.22 -13.75 8.57
CA GLU A 25 -1.19 -14.98 9.34
C GLU A 25 -0.32 -14.79 10.59
N PRO A 26 -0.65 -15.45 11.71
CA PRO A 26 0.20 -15.43 12.88
C PRO A 26 1.53 -16.12 12.56
N GLY A 27 2.62 -15.62 13.14
CA GLY A 27 3.94 -16.14 12.85
C GLY A 27 5.04 -15.43 13.63
N GLN A 28 6.21 -16.05 13.64
CA GLN A 28 7.41 -15.51 14.26
C GLN A 28 8.06 -14.46 13.34
N GLU A 29 8.44 -13.31 13.88
CA GLU A 29 9.14 -12.22 13.17
C GLU A 29 8.42 -11.67 11.92
N VAL A 30 7.11 -11.93 11.79
CA VAL A 30 6.31 -11.49 10.65
C VAL A 30 5.94 -10.00 10.71
N LEU A 31 6.16 -9.34 11.85
CA LEU A 31 5.98 -7.90 11.99
C LEU A 31 7.32 -7.19 12.12
N ARG A 32 7.46 -6.04 11.47
CA ARG A 32 8.73 -5.32 11.38
C ARG A 32 8.57 -3.82 11.54
N VAL A 33 9.45 -3.21 12.32
CA VAL A 33 9.62 -1.76 12.40
C VAL A 33 11.05 -1.42 12.04
N GLU A 34 11.22 -0.44 11.14
CA GLU A 34 12.52 0.11 10.80
C GLU A 34 12.59 1.57 11.27
N TYR A 35 13.58 1.89 12.09
CA TYR A 35 13.73 3.23 12.63
C TYR A 35 15.18 3.59 12.89
N ARG A 36 15.67 4.65 12.23
CA ARG A 36 17.02 5.19 12.39
C ARG A 36 18.11 4.11 12.34
N GLY A 37 18.05 3.26 11.31
CA GLY A 37 19.02 2.17 11.09
C GLY A 37 18.82 0.94 11.97
N HIS A 38 17.84 0.92 12.87
CA HIS A 38 17.49 -0.24 13.68
C HIS A 38 16.32 -1.00 13.04
N VAL A 39 16.37 -2.32 13.13
CA VAL A 39 15.31 -3.22 12.69
C VAL A 39 14.79 -3.96 13.92
N PHE A 40 13.48 -3.88 14.14
CA PHE A 40 12.79 -4.58 15.21
C PHE A 40 11.83 -5.59 14.59
N LEU A 41 11.95 -6.86 14.99
CA LEU A 41 11.12 -7.95 14.51
C LEU A 41 10.23 -8.42 15.66
N GLY A 42 8.93 -8.50 15.41
CA GLY A 42 7.94 -8.92 16.39
C GLY A 42 7.09 -10.05 15.84
N ASP A 43 6.63 -10.91 16.73
CA ASP A 43 5.78 -12.04 16.40
C ASP A 43 4.32 -11.60 16.40
N LEU A 44 3.53 -12.10 15.45
CA LEU A 44 2.09 -11.93 15.46
C LEU A 44 1.46 -13.16 16.11
N THR A 45 0.83 -12.96 17.27
CA THR A 45 0.17 -14.05 17.99
C THR A 45 -1.16 -14.45 17.32
N PRO A 46 -1.65 -15.69 17.52
CA PRO A 46 -2.98 -16.10 17.05
C PRO A 46 -4.14 -15.27 17.60
N SER A 47 -3.94 -14.59 18.74
CA SER A 47 -4.93 -13.66 19.33
C SER A 47 -4.93 -12.27 18.68
N GLY A 48 -4.05 -12.00 17.72
CA GLY A 48 -3.91 -10.68 17.09
C GLY A 48 -3.18 -9.65 17.94
N SER A 49 -2.31 -10.12 18.85
CA SER A 49 -1.38 -9.26 19.61
C SER A 49 0.03 -9.39 19.03
N ILE A 50 0.90 -8.45 19.36
CA ILE A 50 2.31 -8.45 18.95
C ILE A 50 3.15 -8.90 20.14
N CYS A 51 3.96 -9.94 19.99
CA CYS A 51 4.96 -10.33 20.99
C CYS A 51 6.32 -9.76 20.57
N TYR A 52 6.99 -9.07 21.48
CA TYR A 52 8.34 -8.57 21.27
C TYR A 52 9.11 -8.65 22.58
N GLU A 53 10.24 -9.37 22.59
CA GLU A 53 11.08 -9.58 23.78
C GLU A 53 10.30 -10.10 25.02
N GLY A 54 9.26 -10.91 24.79
CA GLY A 54 8.42 -11.47 25.85
C GLY A 54 7.30 -10.55 26.35
N GLU A 55 7.22 -9.31 25.85
CA GLU A 55 6.10 -8.41 26.13
C GLU A 55 5.03 -8.47 25.05
N LEU A 56 3.76 -8.38 25.46
CA LEU A 56 2.60 -8.41 24.57
C LEU A 56 2.04 -6.99 24.36
N PHE A 57 1.82 -6.64 23.10
CA PHE A 57 1.25 -5.37 22.68
C PHE A 57 -0.06 -5.60 21.94
N GLU A 58 -1.15 -5.03 22.45
CA GLU A 58 -2.48 -5.15 21.85
C GLU A 58 -2.64 -4.35 20.54
N THR A 59 -1.74 -3.39 20.28
CA THR A 59 -1.84 -2.53 19.09
C THR A 59 -0.48 -2.31 18.42
N PRO A 60 -0.46 -2.14 17.09
CA PRO A 60 0.76 -1.74 16.37
C PRO A 60 1.37 -0.43 16.89
N THR A 61 0.53 0.50 17.34
CA THR A 61 0.97 1.81 17.82
C THR A 61 1.70 1.72 19.16
N SER A 62 1.22 0.89 20.09
CA SER A 62 1.90 0.69 21.37
C SER A 62 3.26 0.01 21.16
N TRP A 63 3.33 -1.01 20.31
CA TRP A 63 4.59 -1.67 19.97
C TRP A 63 5.57 -0.72 19.26
N SER A 64 5.14 -0.03 18.19
CA SER A 64 6.03 0.87 17.45
C SER A 64 6.55 2.03 18.32
N LYS A 65 5.73 2.55 19.24
CA LYS A 65 6.19 3.53 20.23
C LYS A 65 7.21 2.95 21.19
N TYR A 66 7.03 1.72 21.65
CA TYR A 66 7.94 1.04 22.56
C TYR A 66 9.34 0.93 21.92
N VAL A 67 9.44 0.34 20.74
CA VAL A 67 10.72 0.14 20.05
C VAL A 67 11.38 1.44 19.58
N LYS A 68 10.60 2.49 19.25
CA LYS A 68 11.18 3.79 18.90
C LYS A 68 11.68 4.56 20.13
N ARG A 69 11.11 4.33 21.31
CA ARG A 69 11.56 4.94 22.56
C ARG A 69 12.86 4.33 23.08
N SER A 70 13.16 3.07 22.77
CA SER A 70 14.46 2.48 23.11
C SER A 70 15.60 3.12 22.31
N VAL A 71 15.33 3.59 21.09
CA VAL A 71 16.30 4.35 20.27
C VAL A 71 16.37 5.83 20.66
N VAL A 72 15.21 6.47 20.87
CA VAL A 72 15.12 7.89 21.25
C VAL A 72 14.27 8.03 22.51
N PRO A 73 14.91 8.11 23.70
CA PRO A 73 14.22 8.36 24.95
C PRO A 73 13.31 9.59 24.86
N GLY A 74 12.02 9.41 25.13
CA GLY A 74 11.03 10.49 25.06
C GLY A 74 10.29 10.65 23.73
N TYR A 75 10.44 9.75 22.75
CA TYR A 75 9.63 9.77 21.52
C TYR A 75 8.11 9.70 21.82
N LYS A 76 7.35 10.71 21.36
CA LYS A 76 5.95 10.94 21.79
C LYS A 76 4.88 10.49 20.79
N GLY A 77 5.17 10.48 19.49
CA GLY A 77 4.14 10.30 18.46
C GLY A 77 4.50 9.17 17.50
N ASP A 78 3.62 8.20 17.34
CA ASP A 78 3.73 7.24 16.26
C ASP A 78 2.34 6.85 15.77
N ASN A 79 2.24 6.51 14.49
CA ASN A 79 1.09 5.82 13.95
C ASN A 79 1.53 4.42 13.54
N GLY A 80 1.34 3.45 14.45
CA GLY A 80 1.79 2.08 14.29
C GLY A 80 1.31 1.42 13.01
N TRP A 81 0.14 1.81 12.50
CA TRP A 81 -0.39 1.27 11.26
C TRP A 81 0.46 1.64 10.03
N ARG A 82 1.15 2.78 10.07
CA ARG A 82 1.97 3.29 8.97
C ARG A 82 3.44 2.90 9.11
N SER A 83 3.88 2.67 10.34
CA SER A 83 5.28 2.40 10.68
C SER A 83 5.59 0.91 10.87
N VAL A 84 4.57 0.09 11.12
CA VAL A 84 4.70 -1.37 11.20
C VAL A 84 4.39 -1.99 9.85
N PHE A 85 5.29 -2.87 9.43
CA PHE A 85 5.15 -3.70 8.26
C PHE A 85 4.83 -5.13 8.67
N TYR A 86 4.01 -5.79 7.87
CA TYR A 86 3.86 -7.23 7.83
C TYR A 86 4.72 -7.78 6.70
N VAL A 87 5.47 -8.83 6.97
CA VAL A 87 6.27 -9.58 5.99
C VAL A 87 5.60 -10.93 5.81
N ALA A 88 5.02 -11.15 4.63
CA ALA A 88 4.39 -12.43 4.29
C ALA A 88 5.46 -13.51 4.04
N GLU A 89 5.03 -14.77 3.98
CA GLU A 89 5.93 -15.92 3.75
C GLU A 89 6.72 -15.80 2.43
N ASP A 90 6.16 -15.14 1.42
CA ASP A 90 6.81 -14.85 0.14
C ASP A 90 7.87 -13.72 0.23
N GLY A 91 8.12 -13.19 1.44
CA GLY A 91 9.03 -12.08 1.70
C GLY A 91 8.43 -10.71 1.37
N LYS A 92 7.18 -10.64 0.91
CA LYS A 92 6.55 -9.37 0.56
C LYS A 92 6.26 -8.55 1.80
N LYS A 93 6.85 -7.36 1.85
CA LYS A 93 6.67 -6.38 2.92
C LYS A 93 5.50 -5.43 2.59
N THR A 94 4.53 -5.31 3.48
CA THR A 94 3.34 -4.45 3.33
C THR A 94 3.02 -3.72 4.63
N THR A 95 2.62 -2.45 4.60
CA THR A 95 2.22 -1.73 5.82
C THR A 95 0.87 -2.22 6.34
N LEU A 96 0.67 -2.18 7.66
CA LEU A 96 -0.63 -2.55 8.22
C LEU A 96 -1.75 -1.60 7.77
N GLU A 97 -1.47 -0.31 7.56
CA GLU A 97 -2.41 0.67 6.99
C GLU A 97 -2.90 0.22 5.60
N HIS A 98 -2.01 -0.32 4.77
CA HIS A 98 -2.41 -0.87 3.47
C HIS A 98 -3.35 -2.08 3.64
N LEU A 99 -3.05 -2.99 4.57
CA LEU A 99 -3.94 -4.10 4.88
C LEU A 99 -5.32 -3.62 5.39
N ARG A 100 -5.38 -2.53 6.19
CA ARG A 100 -6.64 -1.90 6.60
C ARG A 100 -7.45 -1.39 5.42
N LYS A 101 -6.81 -0.73 4.46
CA LYS A 101 -7.47 -0.24 3.24
C LYS A 101 -7.99 -1.42 2.41
N THR A 102 -7.19 -2.47 2.23
CA THR A 102 -7.61 -3.69 1.54
C THR A 102 -8.80 -4.35 2.23
N HIS A 103 -8.81 -4.40 3.56
CA HIS A 103 -9.96 -4.87 4.33
C HIS A 103 -11.21 -4.02 4.08
N ALA A 104 -11.09 -2.69 4.12
CA ALA A 104 -12.22 -1.79 3.85
C ALA A 104 -12.78 -1.97 2.43
N LEU A 105 -11.92 -2.19 1.44
CA LEU A 105 -12.32 -2.49 0.06
C LEU A 105 -13.01 -3.85 -0.08
N LYS A 106 -12.56 -4.87 0.66
CA LYS A 106 -13.21 -6.20 0.68
C LYS A 106 -14.56 -6.18 1.41
N MET A 107 -14.69 -5.38 2.48
CA MET A 107 -15.93 -5.23 3.25
C MET A 107 -16.99 -4.37 2.57
N SER A 108 -16.61 -3.49 1.63
CA SER A 108 -17.58 -2.74 0.82
C SER A 108 -18.34 -3.60 -0.22
N GLY A 109 -18.15 -4.92 -0.21
CA GLY A 109 -18.97 -5.85 -0.97
C GLY A 109 -18.61 -5.89 -2.45
N PHE A 110 -18.43 -7.11 -2.95
CA PHE A 110 -18.54 -7.45 -4.35
C PHE A 110 -20.02 -7.34 -4.76
N GLY A 111 -20.55 -6.11 -4.78
CA GLY A 111 -21.94 -5.79 -5.10
C GLY A 111 -21.96 -4.68 -6.14
N SER A 112 -22.43 -5.00 -7.34
CA SER A 112 -22.51 -4.18 -8.56
C SER A 112 -21.20 -4.05 -9.36
N PHE A 113 -20.92 -5.11 -10.14
CA PHE A 113 -20.57 -4.87 -11.54
C PHE A 113 -21.71 -4.02 -12.13
N GLU A 114 -21.36 -2.92 -12.78
CA GLU A 114 -22.25 -1.89 -13.33
C GLU A 114 -22.72 -0.82 -12.33
N LYS A 115 -22.30 0.42 -12.63
CA LYS A 115 -22.80 1.70 -12.10
C LYS A 115 -22.12 2.29 -10.85
N GLU A 116 -20.79 2.42 -10.88
CA GLU A 116 -20.12 3.36 -9.96
C GLU A 116 -18.82 3.98 -10.53
N THR A 117 -18.88 4.58 -11.72
CA THR A 117 -17.77 5.35 -12.33
C THR A 117 -17.80 6.85 -12.00
N ALA A 118 -18.57 7.30 -11.00
CA ALA A 118 -18.75 8.73 -10.75
C ALA A 118 -18.04 9.30 -9.50
N SER A 119 -17.59 8.49 -8.51
CA SER A 119 -17.03 9.04 -7.26
C SER A 119 -15.61 8.59 -6.88
N ARG A 120 -15.11 7.47 -7.42
CA ARG A 120 -13.69 7.08 -7.27
C ARG A 120 -12.96 7.31 -8.59
N GLY A 121 -11.93 8.17 -8.56
CA GLY A 121 -11.12 8.46 -9.74
C GLY A 121 -10.46 7.19 -10.28
N LEU A 122 -10.34 7.10 -11.62
CA LEU A 122 -9.75 5.94 -12.31
C LEU A 122 -8.35 5.59 -11.77
N THR A 123 -8.10 4.32 -11.47
CA THR A 123 -6.82 3.79 -10.97
C THR A 123 -6.05 3.02 -12.06
N LEU A 124 -4.78 2.68 -11.79
CA LEU A 124 -4.00 1.80 -12.67
C LEU A 124 -4.61 0.40 -12.76
N LEU A 125 -5.12 -0.12 -11.63
CA LEU A 125 -5.81 -1.40 -11.60
C LEU A 125 -7.06 -1.42 -12.50
N ASP A 126 -7.78 -0.30 -12.60
CA ASP A 126 -8.93 -0.19 -13.50
C ASP A 126 -8.51 -0.26 -14.97
N LEU A 127 -7.38 0.36 -15.33
CA LEU A 127 -6.81 0.25 -16.68
C LEU A 127 -6.39 -1.19 -17.00
N MET A 128 -5.78 -1.89 -16.02
CA MET A 128 -5.37 -3.29 -16.17
C MET A 128 -6.56 -4.22 -16.33
N LYS A 129 -7.59 -4.08 -15.49
CA LYS A 129 -8.84 -4.86 -15.59
C LYS A 129 -9.55 -4.70 -16.93
N LYS A 130 -9.26 -3.62 -17.66
CA LYS A 130 -9.81 -3.32 -18.97
C LYS A 130 -8.89 -3.72 -20.12
N GLY A 131 -7.80 -4.44 -19.81
CA GLY A 131 -6.83 -4.94 -20.77
C GLY A 131 -6.08 -3.84 -21.51
N LEU A 132 -5.97 -2.63 -20.92
CA LEU A 132 -5.23 -1.52 -21.52
C LEU A 132 -3.75 -1.53 -21.15
N MET A 133 -3.40 -2.27 -20.10
CA MET A 133 -2.05 -2.38 -19.53
C MET A 133 -1.90 -3.73 -18.86
N GLU A 134 -0.68 -4.24 -18.82
CA GLU A 134 -0.33 -5.46 -18.11
C GLU A 134 0.74 -5.19 -17.04
N PRO A 135 0.71 -5.91 -15.91
CA PRO A 135 1.79 -5.84 -14.95
C PRO A 135 3.10 -6.32 -15.57
N GLY A 136 4.23 -5.73 -15.15
CA GLY A 136 5.53 -6.06 -15.71
C GLY A 136 6.66 -5.23 -15.11
N GLN A 137 7.88 -5.69 -15.36
CA GLN A 137 9.10 -5.01 -14.96
C GLN A 137 9.40 -3.84 -15.91
N GLU A 138 9.75 -2.68 -15.37
CA GLU A 138 10.14 -1.47 -16.12
C GLU A 138 9.12 -0.97 -17.18
N VAL A 139 7.86 -1.42 -17.09
CA VAL A 139 6.78 -1.04 -18.04
C VAL A 139 6.25 0.37 -17.81
N LEU A 140 6.60 1.02 -16.69
CA LEU A 140 6.27 2.40 -16.43
C LEU A 140 7.51 3.28 -16.52
N ARG A 141 7.35 4.47 -17.10
CA ARG A 141 8.46 5.37 -17.39
C ARG A 141 8.13 6.82 -17.09
N VAL A 142 9.07 7.52 -16.45
CA VAL A 142 9.07 8.98 -16.31
C VAL A 142 10.34 9.53 -16.93
N GLU A 143 10.19 10.56 -17.76
CA GLU A 143 11.32 11.31 -18.32
C GLU A 143 11.26 12.73 -17.78
N TYR A 144 12.34 13.18 -17.14
CA TYR A 144 12.39 14.50 -16.56
C TYR A 144 13.80 15.07 -16.55
N ARG A 145 13.98 16.23 -17.23
CA ARG A 145 15.24 16.98 -17.28
C ARG A 145 16.46 16.12 -17.66
N GLY A 146 16.29 15.24 -18.66
CA GLY A 146 17.36 14.36 -19.13
C GLY A 146 17.54 13.06 -18.34
N HIS A 147 16.82 12.88 -17.24
CA HIS A 147 16.78 11.62 -16.50
C HIS A 147 15.62 10.74 -16.96
N VAL A 148 15.86 9.43 -16.98
CA VAL A 148 14.87 8.40 -17.25
C VAL A 148 14.72 7.54 -16.00
N PHE A 149 13.49 7.38 -15.54
CA PHE A 149 13.12 6.54 -14.40
C PHE A 149 12.19 5.43 -14.89
N LEU A 150 12.55 4.19 -14.60
CA LEU A 150 11.79 2.99 -14.97
C LEU A 150 11.22 2.34 -13.71
N GLY A 151 9.92 2.08 -13.70
CA GLY A 151 9.22 1.48 -12.58
C GLY A 151 8.41 0.27 -13.01
N ASP A 152 8.26 -0.68 -12.09
CA ASP A 152 7.52 -1.90 -12.33
C ASP A 152 6.04 -1.68 -12.02
N LEU A 153 5.16 -2.21 -12.86
CA LEU A 153 3.74 -2.28 -12.55
C LEU A 153 3.43 -3.61 -11.88
N THR A 154 3.05 -3.56 -10.61
CA THR A 154 2.68 -4.76 -9.86
C THR A 154 1.28 -5.27 -10.27
N PRO A 155 0.97 -6.57 -10.08
CA PRO A 155 -0.37 -7.11 -10.32
C PRO A 155 -1.49 -6.45 -9.50
N SER A 156 -1.14 -5.76 -8.41
CA SER A 156 -2.07 -5.01 -7.56
C SER A 156 -2.44 -3.62 -8.11
N GLY A 157 -1.79 -3.16 -9.19
CA GLY A 157 -1.93 -1.81 -9.71
C GLY A 157 -1.11 -0.75 -8.96
N SER A 158 -0.15 -1.17 -8.15
CA SER A 158 0.86 -0.29 -7.52
C SER A 158 2.14 -0.25 -8.36
N ILE A 159 2.94 0.81 -8.20
CA ILE A 159 4.22 0.99 -8.89
C ILE A 159 5.36 0.65 -7.94
N CYS A 160 6.28 -0.23 -8.32
CA CYS A 160 7.52 -0.47 -7.58
C CYS A 160 8.66 0.30 -8.24
N TYR A 161 9.47 1.01 -7.45
CA TYR A 161 10.66 1.71 -7.91
C TYR A 161 11.70 1.72 -6.81
N GLU A 162 12.89 1.18 -7.09
CA GLU A 162 14.01 1.06 -6.11
C GLU A 162 13.58 0.40 -4.77
N GLY A 163 12.67 -0.57 -4.83
CA GLY A 163 12.15 -1.27 -3.64
C GLY A 163 11.02 -0.54 -2.89
N GLU A 164 10.65 0.67 -3.31
CA GLU A 164 9.55 1.45 -2.74
C GLU A 164 8.26 1.26 -3.56
N LEU A 165 7.13 1.13 -2.86
CA LEU A 165 5.80 0.96 -3.47
C LEU A 165 5.00 2.25 -3.47
N PHE A 166 4.45 2.61 -4.63
CA PHE A 166 3.64 3.80 -4.83
C PHE A 166 2.22 3.41 -5.29
N GLU A 167 1.21 3.82 -4.53
CA GLU A 167 -0.20 3.53 -4.83
C GLU A 167 -0.73 4.32 -6.04
N THR A 168 -0.04 5.40 -6.46
CA THR A 168 -0.50 6.25 -7.56
C THR A 168 0.65 6.70 -8.48
N PRO A 169 0.36 6.95 -9.78
CA PRO A 169 1.32 7.59 -10.70
C PRO A 169 1.81 8.95 -10.18
N THR A 170 0.93 9.69 -9.50
CA THR A 170 1.23 11.01 -8.93
C THR A 170 2.27 10.93 -7.82
N SER A 171 2.15 9.98 -6.90
CA SER A 171 3.12 9.81 -5.82
C SER A 171 4.49 9.39 -6.35
N TRP A 172 4.52 8.46 -7.30
CA TRP A 172 5.77 8.00 -7.91
C TRP A 172 6.47 9.11 -8.72
N SER A 173 5.73 9.77 -9.63
CA SER A 173 6.29 10.86 -10.44
C SER A 173 6.81 12.03 -9.62
N LYS A 174 6.14 12.40 -8.51
CA LYS A 174 6.67 13.39 -7.56
C LYS A 174 7.93 12.92 -6.86
N TYR A 175 8.00 11.65 -6.49
CA TYR A 175 9.18 11.07 -5.82
C TYR A 175 10.41 11.17 -6.72
N VAL A 176 10.34 10.66 -7.95
CA VAL A 176 11.48 10.66 -8.89
C VAL A 176 11.84 12.08 -9.36
N LYS A 177 10.88 13.00 -9.47
CA LYS A 177 11.21 14.41 -9.82
C LYS A 177 11.87 15.16 -8.67
N ARG A 178 11.59 14.79 -7.42
CA ARG A 178 12.23 15.38 -6.23
C ARG A 178 13.68 14.94 -6.05
N SER A 179 14.07 13.76 -6.55
CA SER A 179 15.47 13.35 -6.53
C SER A 179 16.33 14.20 -7.48
N VAL A 180 15.75 14.71 -8.58
CA VAL A 180 16.41 15.64 -9.50
C VAL A 180 16.37 17.08 -9.00
N VAL A 181 15.22 17.53 -8.49
CA VAL A 181 15.04 18.90 -7.97
C VAL A 181 14.51 18.83 -6.54
N PRO A 182 15.39 18.97 -5.53
CA PRO A 182 14.97 19.01 -4.14
C PRO A 182 13.89 20.07 -3.91
N GLY A 183 12.76 19.68 -3.33
CA GLY A 183 11.63 20.57 -3.08
C GLY A 183 10.59 20.68 -4.21
N TYR A 184 10.69 19.90 -5.29
CA TYR A 184 9.67 19.85 -6.34
C TYR A 184 8.27 19.53 -5.78
N LYS A 185 7.27 20.41 -6.05
CA LYS A 185 5.94 20.35 -5.40
C LYS A 185 4.81 19.80 -6.28
N GLY A 186 4.90 19.90 -7.60
CA GLY A 186 3.74 19.72 -8.48
C GLY A 186 3.93 18.64 -9.53
N ASP A 187 3.17 17.55 -9.46
CA ASP A 187 2.92 16.70 -10.62
C ASP A 187 1.52 16.12 -10.52
N ASN A 188 0.91 15.79 -11.66
CA ASN A 188 -0.36 15.07 -11.71
C ASN A 188 -0.17 13.58 -12.03
N GLY A 189 1.04 13.13 -12.38
CA GLY A 189 1.38 11.73 -12.64
C GLY A 189 0.80 11.15 -13.93
N TRP A 190 -0.47 11.41 -14.22
CA TRP A 190 -1.18 10.85 -15.37
C TRP A 190 -0.64 11.37 -16.71
N ARG A 191 -0.15 12.62 -16.75
CA ARG A 191 0.38 13.22 -17.98
C ARG A 191 1.89 13.01 -18.13
N SER A 192 2.57 12.68 -17.04
CA SER A 192 4.03 12.59 -16.96
C SER A 192 4.55 11.15 -16.91
N VAL A 193 3.70 10.20 -16.53
CA VAL A 193 4.01 8.77 -16.55
C VAL A 193 3.52 8.16 -17.85
N PHE A 194 4.41 7.39 -18.47
CA PHE A 194 4.15 6.60 -19.65
C PHE A 194 4.09 5.12 -19.29
N TYR A 195 3.19 4.39 -19.94
CA TYR A 195 3.24 2.94 -20.07
C TYR A 195 3.96 2.59 -21.38
N VAL A 196 4.88 1.63 -21.31
CA VAL A 196 5.59 1.08 -22.47
C VAL A 196 5.11 -0.36 -22.62
N ALA A 197 4.34 -0.61 -23.69
CA ALA A 197 3.86 -1.96 -23.99
C ALA A 197 4.99 -2.84 -24.55
N GLU A 198 4.75 -4.15 -24.64
CA GLU A 198 5.74 -5.11 -25.16
C GLU A 198 6.20 -4.80 -26.58
N ASP A 199 5.34 -4.20 -27.40
CA ASP A 199 5.65 -3.74 -28.76
C ASP A 199 6.52 -2.46 -28.78
N GLY A 200 6.94 -1.97 -27.61
CA GLY A 200 7.71 -0.74 -27.43
C GLY A 200 6.87 0.53 -27.53
N LYS A 201 5.55 0.43 -27.74
CA LYS A 201 4.68 1.59 -27.87
C LYS A 201 4.56 2.31 -26.54
N LYS A 202 5.01 3.56 -26.53
CA LYS A 202 4.95 4.46 -25.38
C LYS A 202 3.65 5.28 -25.40
N THR A 203 2.84 5.14 -24.35
CA THR A 203 1.55 5.83 -24.22
C THR A 203 1.41 6.48 -22.84
N THR A 204 0.91 7.71 -22.75
CA THR A 204 0.67 8.34 -21.43
C THR A 204 -0.50 7.68 -20.72
N LEU A 205 -0.44 7.63 -19.38
CA LEU A 205 -1.58 7.11 -18.61
C LEU A 205 -2.84 7.96 -18.81
N GLU A 206 -2.73 9.27 -19.03
CA GLU A 206 -3.88 10.13 -19.38
C GLU A 206 -4.54 9.67 -20.69
N HIS A 207 -3.75 9.28 -21.70
CA HIS A 207 -4.31 8.75 -22.94
C HIS A 207 -5.10 7.46 -22.70
N LEU A 208 -4.54 6.53 -21.91
CA LEU A 208 -5.23 5.29 -21.54
C LEU A 208 -6.53 5.56 -20.74
N ARG A 209 -6.55 6.58 -19.88
CA ARG A 209 -7.79 7.04 -19.21
C ARG A 209 -8.86 7.49 -20.21
N LYS A 210 -8.47 8.22 -21.25
CA LYS A 210 -9.39 8.67 -22.30
C LYS A 210 -9.90 7.51 -23.13
N THR A 211 -9.03 6.55 -23.49
CA THR A 211 -9.41 5.32 -24.16
C THR A 211 -10.42 4.51 -23.34
N HIS A 212 -10.21 4.42 -22.02
CA HIS A 212 -11.18 3.79 -21.12
C HIS A 212 -12.56 4.47 -21.17
N ALA A 213 -12.60 5.81 -21.14
CA ALA A 213 -13.85 6.56 -21.18
C ALA A 213 -14.63 6.33 -22.49
N LEU A 214 -13.94 6.28 -23.63
CA LEU A 214 -14.56 6.04 -24.94
C LEU A 214 -15.16 4.63 -25.07
N LYS A 215 -14.53 3.61 -24.49
CA LYS A 215 -15.03 2.23 -24.49
C LYS A 215 -16.24 2.01 -23.56
N MET A 216 -16.60 3.01 -22.73
CA MET A 216 -17.76 2.95 -21.83
C MET A 216 -18.97 3.73 -22.40
N SER A 217 -18.81 4.47 -23.50
CA SER A 217 -19.83 5.34 -24.10
C SER A 217 -20.43 4.81 -25.41
N GLY A 218 -20.03 3.61 -25.84
CA GLY A 218 -20.58 2.91 -27.00
C GLY A 218 -21.02 1.52 -26.60
#